data_AF-A0A0C9NC26-F1
#
_entry.id   AF-A0A0C9NC26-F1
#
_cell.length_a   1.000
_cell.length_b   1.000
_cell.length_c   1.000
_cell.angle_alpha   90.00
_cell.angle_beta   90.00
_cell.angle_gamma   90.00
#
_symmetry.space_group_name_H-M   'P 1'
#
loop_
_entity.id
_entity.type
_entity.pdbx_description
1 polymer ?
#
loop_
_entity_poly.entity_id
_entity_poly.type
_entity_poly.pdbx_seq_one_letter_code
_entity_poly.pdbx_strand_id
1 'polypeptide(L)'
;MIPGPDYPSHPARPARGPIRDRRQSGVARGMGVALLVVILTLAVSWSFAPILSPTDRVLRAVAAATVAALWLAAAIGHVAALRFESPADIDAAAGGGGDSPRVVMANAVLRNTLEQVVLAIPAYLALAWVVEGSGVMVPALATLFSIGRTLFWTNYARGAVARSFGFALSFYSSVAALVIVLVALIARLM
;
A
#
# COMPACT_ATOMS: atom_id res chain seq x y z
N MET A 1 69.65 -18.18 8.04
CA MET A 1 68.38 -17.42 8.18
C MET A 1 67.40 -18.36 8.85
N ILE A 2 67.07 -18.16 10.13
CA ILE A 2 66.16 -19.03 10.89
C ILE A 2 64.74 -18.46 10.77
N PRO A 3 63.68 -19.25 10.48
CA PRO A 3 62.31 -18.75 10.45
C PRO A 3 61.82 -18.46 11.88
N GLY A 4 61.21 -17.29 12.09
CA GLY A 4 60.59 -16.91 13.36
C GLY A 4 59.26 -17.66 13.62
N PRO A 5 58.79 -17.72 14.87
CA PRO A 5 57.62 -18.52 15.24
C PRO A 5 56.30 -17.90 14.77
N ASP A 6 55.43 -18.73 14.23
CA ASP A 6 54.07 -18.36 13.83
C ASP A 6 53.21 -18.04 15.06
N TYR A 7 52.79 -16.78 15.20
CA TYR A 7 51.78 -16.39 16.18
C TYR A 7 50.37 -16.77 15.68
N PRO A 8 49.49 -17.33 16.53
CA PRO A 8 48.11 -17.61 16.15
C PRO A 8 47.37 -16.29 15.86
N SER A 9 46.69 -16.22 14.73
CA SER A 9 45.83 -15.12 14.36
C SER A 9 44.69 -14.97 15.39
N HIS A 10 44.53 -13.77 15.94
CA HIS A 10 43.39 -13.42 16.79
C HIS A 10 42.07 -13.79 16.10
N PRO A 11 41.09 -14.41 16.80
CA PRO A 11 39.79 -14.68 16.20
C PRO A 11 39.12 -13.35 15.82
N ALA A 12 38.73 -13.25 14.55
CA ALA A 12 37.99 -12.12 14.02
C ALA A 12 36.75 -11.88 14.88
N ARG A 13 36.62 -10.67 15.43
CA ARG A 13 35.41 -10.26 16.17
C ARG A 13 34.19 -10.47 15.27
N PRO A 14 33.10 -11.07 15.76
CA PRO A 14 31.89 -11.24 14.96
C PRO A 14 31.41 -9.86 14.50
N ALA A 15 31.17 -9.74 13.19
CA ALA A 15 30.64 -8.53 12.59
C ALA A 15 29.33 -8.17 13.30
N ARG A 16 29.31 -7.02 13.98
CA ARG A 16 28.08 -6.46 14.55
C ARG A 16 27.08 -6.30 13.39
N GLY A 17 25.92 -6.95 13.51
CA GLY A 17 24.86 -6.86 12.50
C GLY A 17 24.52 -5.39 12.18
N PRO A 18 24.03 -5.09 10.97
CA PRO A 18 23.82 -3.72 10.53
C PRO A 18 22.87 -2.99 11.50
N ILE A 19 23.37 -1.92 12.13
CA ILE A 19 22.57 -1.03 12.97
C ILE A 19 21.50 -0.42 12.06
N ARG A 20 20.24 -0.72 12.34
CA ARG A 20 19.10 -0.20 11.59
C ARG A 20 19.15 1.34 11.57
N ASP A 21 19.18 1.93 10.38
CA ASP A 21 19.15 3.39 10.21
C ASP A 21 17.87 3.95 10.90
N ARG A 22 17.99 5.11 11.56
CA ARG A 22 16.86 5.83 12.17
C ARG A 22 15.71 6.01 11.18
N ARG A 23 16.01 6.20 9.89
CA ARG A 23 15.00 6.29 8.81
C ARG A 23 14.24 4.97 8.62
N GLN A 24 14.94 3.84 8.59
CA GLN A 24 14.33 2.51 8.47
C GLN A 24 13.45 2.18 9.68
N SER A 25 13.86 2.61 10.87
CA SER A 25 13.08 2.45 12.10
C SER A 25 11.80 3.27 12.05
N GLY A 26 11.87 4.51 11.56
CA GLY A 26 10.71 5.37 11.37
C GLY A 26 9.69 4.80 10.38
N VAL A 27 10.16 4.29 9.24
CA VAL A 27 9.30 3.63 8.23
C VAL A 27 8.58 2.44 8.84
N ALA A 28 9.28 1.53 9.51
CA ALA A 28 8.61 0.36 10.07
C ALA A 28 7.68 0.67 11.23
N ARG A 29 7.95 1.73 12.01
CA ARG A 29 6.97 2.19 12.99
C ARG A 29 5.68 2.63 12.31
N GLY A 30 5.77 3.42 11.23
CA GLY A 30 4.61 3.81 10.44
C GLY A 30 3.86 2.60 9.88
N MET A 31 4.58 1.63 9.31
CA MET A 31 3.99 0.38 8.80
C MET A 31 3.33 -0.45 9.90
N GLY A 32 3.99 -0.62 11.05
CA GLY A 32 3.47 -1.40 12.18
C GLY A 32 2.20 -0.80 12.78
N VAL A 33 2.13 0.53 12.89
CA VAL A 33 0.90 1.21 13.35
C VAL A 33 -0.23 1.02 12.33
N ALA A 34 0.04 1.12 11.04
CA ALA A 34 -0.97 0.88 10.00
C ALA A 34 -1.51 -0.57 10.05
N LEU A 35 -0.62 -1.55 10.24
CA LEU A 35 -1.01 -2.95 10.39
C LEU A 35 -1.93 -3.15 11.60
N LEU A 36 -1.59 -2.56 12.75
CA LEU A 36 -2.42 -2.61 13.95
C LEU A 36 -3.81 -2.02 13.70
N VAL A 37 -3.89 -0.86 13.03
CA VAL A 37 -5.16 -0.23 12.66
C VAL A 37 -6.00 -1.18 11.80
N VAL A 38 -5.42 -1.81 10.77
CA VAL A 38 -6.15 -2.76 9.91
C VAL A 38 -6.67 -3.96 10.70
N ILE A 39 -5.85 -4.55 11.58
CA ILE A 39 -6.25 -5.68 12.42
C ILE A 39 -7.41 -5.30 13.33
N LEU A 40 -7.34 -4.15 14.01
CA LEU A 40 -8.40 -3.68 14.89
C LEU A 40 -9.69 -3.38 14.11
N THR A 41 -9.58 -2.74 12.95
CA THR A 41 -10.75 -2.50 12.08
C THR A 41 -11.40 -3.80 11.63
N LEU A 42 -10.63 -4.83 11.29
CA LEU A 42 -11.16 -6.14 10.93
C LEU A 42 -11.85 -6.84 12.11
N ALA A 43 -11.24 -6.80 13.30
CA ALA A 43 -11.83 -7.39 14.51
C ALA A 43 -13.17 -6.72 14.86
N VAL A 44 -13.24 -5.40 14.78
CA VAL A 44 -14.47 -4.64 14.95
C VAL A 44 -15.49 -4.98 13.85
N SER A 45 -15.08 -4.95 12.58
CA SER A 45 -15.99 -5.24 11.45
C SER A 45 -16.60 -6.64 11.54
N TRP A 46 -15.82 -7.62 12.00
CA TRP A 46 -16.29 -8.99 12.23
C TRP A 46 -17.36 -9.06 13.33
N SER A 47 -17.16 -8.30 14.40
CA SER A 47 -18.07 -8.29 15.57
C SER A 47 -19.44 -7.68 15.27
N PHE A 48 -19.53 -6.85 14.23
CA PHE A 48 -20.74 -6.13 13.86
C PHE A 48 -21.27 -6.51 12.46
N ALA A 49 -20.90 -7.68 11.91
CA ALA A 49 -21.27 -8.07 10.56
C ALA A 49 -22.74 -8.55 10.49
N PRO A 50 -23.69 -7.76 9.95
CA PRO A 50 -25.04 -8.27 9.71
C PRO A 50 -24.98 -9.32 8.60
N ILE A 51 -25.89 -10.28 8.67
CA ILE A 51 -26.11 -11.22 7.57
C ILE A 51 -26.72 -10.44 6.42
N LEU A 52 -25.94 -10.27 5.36
CA LEU A 52 -26.38 -9.62 4.12
C LEU A 52 -26.56 -10.65 3.01
N SER A 53 -27.47 -10.35 2.07
CA SER A 53 -27.60 -11.13 0.86
C SER A 53 -26.29 -11.11 0.06
N PRO A 54 -25.98 -12.15 -0.74
CA PRO A 54 -24.81 -12.14 -1.62
C PRO A 54 -24.78 -10.90 -2.53
N THR A 55 -25.93 -10.49 -3.05
CA THR A 55 -26.09 -9.30 -3.89
C THR A 55 -25.67 -8.02 -3.15
N ASP A 56 -26.13 -7.81 -1.92
CA ASP A 56 -25.78 -6.61 -1.15
C ASP A 56 -24.29 -6.53 -0.82
N ARG A 57 -23.65 -7.68 -0.53
CA ARG A 57 -22.19 -7.72 -0.31
C ARG A 57 -21.43 -7.33 -1.58
N VAL A 58 -21.84 -7.86 -2.73
CA VAL A 58 -21.24 -7.52 -4.02
C VAL A 58 -21.48 -6.06 -4.38
N LEU A 59 -22.67 -5.51 -4.14
CA LEU A 59 -22.94 -4.08 -4.34
C LEU A 59 -22.01 -3.20 -3.50
N ARG A 60 -21.75 -3.56 -2.24
CA ARG A 60 -20.76 -2.86 -1.40
C ARG A 60 -19.33 -2.97 -1.95
N ALA A 61 -18.95 -4.12 -2.49
CA ALA A 61 -17.65 -4.30 -3.14
C ALA A 61 -17.52 -3.51 -4.44
N VAL A 62 -18.56 -3.44 -5.25
CA VAL A 62 -18.60 -2.59 -6.45
C VAL A 62 -18.46 -1.12 -6.05
N ALA A 63 -19.19 -0.66 -5.03
CA ALA A 63 -19.04 0.70 -4.53
C ALA A 63 -17.60 0.99 -4.04
N ALA A 64 -17.01 0.07 -3.26
CA ALA A 64 -15.63 0.17 -2.81
C ALA A 64 -14.61 0.18 -3.97
N ALA A 65 -14.79 -0.68 -4.97
CA ALA A 65 -13.97 -0.74 -6.17
C ALA A 65 -14.07 0.55 -6.99
N THR A 66 -15.27 1.13 -7.12
CA THR A 66 -15.48 2.43 -7.77
C THR A 66 -14.72 3.53 -7.04
N VAL A 67 -14.77 3.58 -5.70
CA VAL A 67 -13.97 4.55 -4.92
C VAL A 67 -12.47 4.37 -5.17
N ALA A 68 -11.97 3.14 -5.23
CA ALA A 68 -10.57 2.87 -5.57
C ALA A 68 -10.23 3.35 -7.00
N ALA A 69 -11.09 3.10 -7.97
CA ALA A 69 -10.92 3.58 -9.35
C ALA A 69 -10.94 5.12 -9.44
N LEU A 70 -11.76 5.81 -8.63
CA LEU A 70 -11.76 7.27 -8.56
C LEU A 70 -10.44 7.83 -8.02
N TRP A 71 -9.75 7.14 -7.12
CA TRP A 71 -8.39 7.52 -6.71
C TRP A 71 -7.39 7.44 -7.87
N LEU A 72 -7.49 6.41 -8.71
CA LEU A 72 -6.66 6.30 -9.92
C LEU A 72 -6.99 7.43 -10.91
N ALA A 73 -8.27 7.70 -11.16
CA ALA A 73 -8.69 8.81 -12.01
C ALA A 73 -8.18 10.17 -11.49
N ALA A 74 -8.25 10.40 -10.18
CA ALA A 74 -7.71 11.61 -9.55
C ALA A 74 -6.18 11.73 -9.76
N ALA A 75 -5.43 10.64 -9.61
CA ALA A 75 -3.99 10.63 -9.83
C ALA A 75 -3.62 10.91 -11.30
N ILE A 76 -4.37 10.35 -12.25
CA ILE A 76 -4.22 10.62 -13.69
C ILE A 76 -4.50 12.10 -13.96
N GLY A 77 -5.64 12.60 -13.46
CA GLY A 77 -6.03 14.01 -13.63
C GLY A 77 -5.01 14.99 -13.05
N HIS A 78 -4.39 14.65 -11.92
CA HIS A 78 -3.34 15.48 -11.33
C HIS A 78 -2.07 15.56 -12.21
N VAL A 79 -1.62 14.43 -12.75
CA VAL A 79 -0.49 14.42 -13.70
C VAL A 79 -0.83 15.23 -14.94
N ALA A 80 -2.02 15.02 -15.51
CA ALA A 80 -2.49 15.77 -16.68
C ALA A 80 -2.50 17.28 -16.41
N ALA A 81 -3.07 17.72 -15.29
CA ALA A 81 -3.11 19.12 -14.90
C ALA A 81 -1.71 19.75 -14.81
N LEU A 82 -0.75 19.05 -14.19
CA LEU A 82 0.63 19.54 -14.10
C LEU A 82 1.32 19.65 -15.46
N ARG A 83 1.04 18.73 -16.39
CA ARG A 83 1.57 18.81 -17.76
C ARG A 83 0.96 19.97 -18.53
N PHE A 84 -0.33 20.25 -18.35
CA PHE A 84 -0.98 21.42 -18.99
C PHE A 84 -0.45 22.77 -18.48
N GLU A 85 0.06 22.86 -17.24
CA GLU A 85 0.63 24.09 -16.68
C GLU A 85 1.96 24.54 -17.32
N SER A 86 2.64 23.68 -18.08
CA SER A 86 4.01 23.93 -18.56
C SER A 86 4.17 23.47 -20.02
N PRO A 87 4.41 24.37 -20.98
CA PRO A 87 4.66 23.99 -22.38
C PRO A 87 5.80 22.99 -22.55
N ALA A 88 6.81 23.05 -21.68
CA ALA A 88 7.91 22.10 -21.66
C ALA A 88 7.47 20.68 -21.25
N ASP A 89 6.47 20.55 -20.37
CA ASP A 89 5.94 19.26 -19.88
C ASP A 89 4.83 18.68 -20.76
N ILE A 90 4.18 19.49 -21.61
CA ILE A 90 3.19 19.04 -22.61
C ILE A 90 3.86 18.06 -23.57
N ASP A 91 4.98 18.49 -24.16
CA ASP A 91 5.70 17.73 -25.17
C ASP A 91 6.90 16.95 -24.61
N ALA A 92 7.25 17.07 -23.31
CA ALA A 92 8.42 16.42 -22.73
C ALA A 92 8.55 14.93 -23.13
N ALA A 93 7.46 14.18 -22.98
CA ALA A 93 7.43 12.75 -23.28
C ALA A 93 7.59 12.42 -24.78
N ALA A 94 7.24 13.35 -25.69
CA ALA A 94 7.30 13.17 -27.14
C ALA A 94 8.54 13.82 -27.79
N GLY A 95 9.05 14.91 -27.20
CA GLY A 95 10.15 15.74 -27.70
C GLY A 95 11.52 15.40 -27.08
N GLY A 96 11.61 14.40 -26.21
CA GLY A 96 12.86 13.97 -25.57
C GLY A 96 13.33 14.86 -24.42
N GLY A 97 12.48 15.79 -23.94
CA GLY A 97 12.72 16.56 -22.72
C GLY A 97 12.38 15.74 -21.47
N GLY A 98 13.12 15.96 -20.38
CA GLY A 98 12.80 15.32 -19.09
C GLY A 98 11.57 15.97 -18.43
N ASP A 99 10.73 15.15 -17.78
CA ASP A 99 9.62 15.62 -16.94
C ASP A 99 10.15 16.57 -15.84
N SER A 100 9.41 17.65 -15.55
CA SER A 100 9.73 18.52 -14.41
C SER A 100 9.66 17.75 -13.06
N PRO A 101 10.38 18.20 -12.00
CA PRO A 101 10.38 17.51 -10.71
C PRO A 101 8.97 17.29 -10.11
N ARG A 102 8.03 18.19 -10.40
CA ARG A 102 6.61 18.06 -9.97
C ARG A 102 5.92 16.92 -10.72
N VAL A 103 6.10 16.84 -12.04
CA VAL A 103 5.55 15.76 -12.88
C VAL A 103 6.17 14.42 -12.53
N VAL A 104 7.49 14.34 -12.31
CA VAL A 104 8.18 13.12 -11.85
C VAL A 104 7.57 12.61 -10.54
N MET A 105 7.35 13.50 -9.57
CA MET A 105 6.74 13.14 -8.29
C MET A 105 5.28 12.69 -8.45
N ALA A 106 4.49 13.40 -9.25
CA ALA A 106 3.10 13.05 -9.52
C ALA A 106 2.99 11.70 -10.24
N ASN A 107 3.86 11.42 -11.21
CA ASN A 107 3.97 10.13 -11.88
C ASN A 107 4.31 8.99 -10.90
N ALA A 108 5.16 9.25 -9.91
CA ALA A 108 5.48 8.26 -8.89
C ALA A 108 4.29 7.99 -7.94
N VAL A 109 3.48 9.00 -7.63
CA VAL A 109 2.20 8.81 -6.91
C VAL A 109 1.20 8.06 -7.77
N LEU A 110 1.05 8.42 -9.05
CA LEU A 110 0.16 7.75 -10.00
C LEU A 110 0.49 6.26 -10.14
N ARG A 111 1.76 5.92 -10.39
CA ARG A 111 2.19 4.52 -10.50
C ARG A 111 1.87 3.74 -9.23
N ASN A 112 2.17 4.31 -8.06
CA ASN A 112 1.85 3.63 -6.80
C ASN A 112 0.33 3.46 -6.63
N THR A 113 -0.47 4.47 -6.95
CA THR A 113 -1.93 4.37 -6.90
C THR A 113 -2.46 3.31 -7.85
N LEU A 114 -1.93 3.19 -9.07
CA LEU A 114 -2.27 2.11 -10.00
C LEU A 114 -1.99 0.73 -9.38
N GLU A 115 -0.78 0.51 -8.87
CA GLU A 115 -0.39 -0.75 -8.21
C GLU A 115 -1.33 -1.08 -7.03
N GLN A 116 -1.69 -0.08 -6.21
CA GLN A 116 -2.60 -0.28 -5.08
C GLN A 116 -4.05 -0.56 -5.52
N VAL A 117 -4.55 0.12 -6.57
CA VAL A 117 -5.93 -0.06 -7.08
C VAL A 117 -6.09 -1.41 -7.75
N VAL A 118 -5.09 -1.85 -8.53
CA VAL A 118 -5.08 -3.19 -9.18
C VAL A 118 -5.12 -4.32 -8.15
N LEU A 119 -4.58 -4.11 -6.94
CA LEU A 119 -4.74 -5.06 -5.83
C LEU A 119 -6.09 -4.92 -5.13
N ALA A 120 -6.54 -3.69 -4.87
CA ALA A 120 -7.74 -3.43 -4.07
C ALA A 120 -9.03 -3.93 -4.72
N ILE A 121 -9.23 -3.67 -6.01
CA ILE A 121 -10.46 -4.03 -6.73
C ILE A 121 -10.75 -5.54 -6.65
N PRO A 122 -9.84 -6.43 -7.09
CA PRO A 122 -10.09 -7.87 -7.00
C PRO A 122 -10.21 -8.34 -5.55
N ALA A 123 -9.48 -7.71 -4.61
CA ALA A 123 -9.57 -8.06 -3.19
C ALA A 123 -10.99 -7.82 -2.62
N TYR A 124 -11.61 -6.67 -2.92
CA TYR A 124 -12.96 -6.36 -2.45
C TYR A 124 -14.01 -7.27 -3.06
N LEU A 125 -13.93 -7.51 -4.37
CA LEU A 125 -14.87 -8.40 -5.07
C LEU A 125 -14.76 -9.84 -4.55
N ALA A 126 -13.54 -10.36 -4.42
CA ALA A 126 -13.32 -11.70 -3.90
C ALA A 126 -13.76 -11.85 -2.44
N LEU A 127 -13.49 -10.85 -1.59
CA LEU A 127 -13.91 -10.87 -0.20
C LEU A 127 -15.44 -10.88 -0.06
N ALA A 128 -16.15 -10.06 -0.83
CA ALA A 128 -17.61 -10.02 -0.85
C ALA A 128 -18.25 -11.33 -1.33
N TRP A 129 -17.60 -11.98 -2.31
CA TRP A 129 -18.07 -13.23 -2.89
C TRP A 129 -17.84 -14.43 -1.96
N VAL A 130 -16.61 -14.56 -1.44
CA VAL A 130 -16.18 -15.74 -0.69
C VAL A 130 -16.67 -15.67 0.76
N VAL A 131 -16.60 -14.52 1.43
CA VAL A 131 -16.78 -14.46 2.89
C VAL A 131 -18.15 -13.91 3.25
N GLU A 132 -18.95 -14.69 3.98
CA GLU A 132 -20.33 -14.32 4.28
C GLU A 132 -20.47 -13.08 5.18
N GLY A 133 -19.59 -12.96 6.17
CA GLY A 133 -19.53 -11.82 7.11
C GLY A 133 -18.83 -10.58 6.55
N SER A 134 -18.54 -10.50 5.25
CA SER A 134 -17.74 -9.42 4.66
C SER A 134 -18.48 -8.08 4.53
N GLY A 135 -19.78 -8.03 4.82
CA GLY A 135 -20.66 -6.88 4.58
C GLY A 135 -20.17 -5.56 5.18
N VAL A 136 -19.55 -5.59 6.36
CA VAL A 136 -18.93 -4.42 7.01
C VAL A 136 -17.44 -4.31 6.70
N MET A 137 -16.76 -5.45 6.52
CA MET A 137 -15.33 -5.49 6.24
C MET A 137 -14.97 -4.74 4.96
N VAL A 138 -15.71 -4.97 3.87
CA VAL A 138 -15.43 -4.36 2.56
C VAL A 138 -15.45 -2.83 2.63
N PRO A 139 -16.54 -2.16 3.08
CA PRO A 139 -16.53 -0.71 3.18
C PRO A 139 -15.49 -0.20 4.18
N ALA A 140 -15.27 -0.88 5.31
CA ALA A 140 -14.26 -0.46 6.29
C ALA A 140 -12.83 -0.50 5.71
N LEU A 141 -12.47 -1.56 5.00
CA LEU A 141 -11.17 -1.66 4.32
C LEU A 141 -11.04 -0.63 3.20
N ALA A 142 -12.10 -0.34 2.45
CA ALA A 142 -12.12 0.71 1.43
C ALA A 142 -11.94 2.12 2.02
N THR A 143 -12.50 2.37 3.22
CA THR A 143 -12.26 3.59 3.97
C THR A 143 -10.80 3.71 4.40
N LEU A 144 -10.21 2.65 4.98
CA LEU A 144 -8.78 2.64 5.33
C LEU A 144 -7.90 2.84 4.10
N PHE A 145 -8.25 2.20 2.99
CA PHE A 145 -7.56 2.39 1.71
C PHE A 145 -7.53 3.85 1.30
N SER A 146 -8.70 4.51 1.33
CA SER A 146 -8.85 5.91 0.94
C SER A 146 -8.11 6.85 1.88
N ILE A 147 -8.21 6.65 3.20
CA ILE A 147 -7.43 7.43 4.19
C ILE A 147 -5.93 7.25 3.92
N GLY A 148 -5.49 6.03 3.69
CA GLY A 148 -4.10 5.73 3.36
C GLY A 148 -3.63 6.44 2.09
N ARG A 149 -4.49 6.51 1.04
CA ARG A 149 -4.18 7.25 -0.20
C ARG A 149 -4.05 8.74 0.05
N THR A 150 -4.98 9.34 0.78
CA THR A 150 -4.89 10.76 1.17
C THR A 150 -3.59 11.06 1.91
N LEU A 151 -3.26 10.25 2.93
CA LEU A 151 -2.06 10.45 3.75
C LEU A 151 -0.77 10.19 2.96
N PHE A 152 -0.76 9.18 2.10
CA PHE A 152 0.39 8.88 1.24
C PHE A 152 0.66 10.02 0.26
N TRP A 153 -0.37 10.47 -0.44
CA TRP A 153 -0.26 11.53 -1.44
C TRP A 153 0.22 12.84 -0.80
N THR A 154 -0.48 13.31 0.24
CA THR A 154 -0.16 14.59 0.90
C THR A 154 1.21 14.63 1.55
N ASN A 155 1.75 13.48 1.98
CA ASN A 155 3.08 13.38 2.59
C ASN A 155 4.16 12.88 1.64
N TYR A 156 3.86 12.66 0.35
CA TYR A 156 4.81 12.04 -0.58
C TYR A 156 6.10 12.85 -0.71
N ALA A 157 5.98 14.17 -0.83
CA ALA A 157 7.11 15.11 -0.95
C ALA A 157 7.96 15.20 0.33
N ARG A 158 7.42 14.79 1.49
CA ARG A 158 8.09 14.89 2.80
C ARG A 158 9.01 13.70 3.10
N GLY A 159 9.16 12.78 2.14
CA GLY A 159 10.08 11.65 2.22
C GLY A 159 9.47 10.34 2.75
N ALA A 160 10.29 9.30 2.77
CA ALA A 160 9.84 7.91 2.97
C ALA A 160 9.16 7.67 4.32
N VAL A 161 9.70 8.23 5.41
CA VAL A 161 9.13 8.08 6.76
C VAL A 161 7.73 8.69 6.83
N ALA A 162 7.56 9.91 6.31
CA ALA A 162 6.29 10.64 6.38
C ALA A 162 5.16 9.95 5.61
N ARG A 163 5.47 9.35 4.45
CA ARG A 163 4.47 8.64 3.61
C ARG A 163 4.27 7.16 4.00
N SER A 164 5.11 6.60 4.88
CA SER A 164 5.11 5.16 5.19
C SER A 164 3.80 4.65 5.77
N PHE A 165 3.20 5.38 6.72
CA PHE A 165 1.91 5.01 7.33
C PHE A 165 0.79 4.98 6.28
N GLY A 166 0.65 6.04 5.48
CA GLY A 166 -0.38 6.11 4.43
C GLY A 166 -0.19 5.04 3.34
N PHE A 167 1.06 4.77 2.95
CA PHE A 167 1.37 3.64 2.06
C PHE A 167 0.88 2.32 2.66
N ALA A 168 1.31 2.02 3.88
CA ALA A 168 1.00 0.77 4.55
C ALA A 168 -0.48 0.58 4.84
N LEU A 169 -1.20 1.65 5.19
CA LEU A 169 -2.62 1.58 5.48
C LEU A 169 -3.43 1.13 4.27
N SER A 170 -3.14 1.69 3.08
CA SER A 170 -3.78 1.25 1.83
C SER A 170 -3.34 -0.14 1.40
N PHE A 171 -2.06 -0.46 1.53
CA PHE A 171 -1.53 -1.75 1.12
C PHE A 171 -2.09 -2.88 1.98
N TYR A 172 -2.02 -2.72 3.31
CA TYR A 172 -2.49 -3.74 4.24
C TYR A 172 -4.00 -3.90 4.23
N SER A 173 -4.79 -2.86 3.94
CA SER A 173 -6.24 -3.03 3.79
C SER A 173 -6.60 -3.96 2.63
N SER A 174 -5.89 -3.86 1.50
CA SER A 174 -6.12 -4.74 0.33
C SER A 174 -5.53 -6.13 0.53
N VAL A 175 -4.30 -6.22 1.06
CA VAL A 175 -3.63 -7.51 1.32
C VAL A 175 -4.39 -8.32 2.36
N ALA A 176 -4.91 -7.70 3.42
CA ALA A 176 -5.69 -8.42 4.42
C ALA A 176 -6.95 -9.06 3.83
N ALA A 177 -7.66 -8.36 2.94
CA ALA A 177 -8.80 -8.93 2.21
C ALA A 177 -8.37 -10.17 1.39
N LEU A 178 -7.26 -10.09 0.65
CA LEU A 178 -6.73 -11.23 -0.12
C LEU A 178 -6.33 -12.41 0.78
N VAL A 179 -5.68 -12.16 1.91
CA VAL A 179 -5.28 -13.20 2.86
C VAL A 179 -6.50 -13.88 3.46
N ILE A 180 -7.51 -13.11 3.88
CA ILE A 180 -8.77 -13.67 4.41
C ILE A 180 -9.45 -14.54 3.35
N VAL A 181 -9.54 -14.07 2.10
CA VAL A 181 -10.09 -14.84 0.98
C VAL A 181 -9.33 -16.14 0.78
N LEU A 182 -7.99 -16.09 0.74
CA LEU A 182 -7.16 -17.28 0.54
C LEU A 182 -7.39 -18.31 1.65
N VAL A 183 -7.40 -17.88 2.91
CA VAL A 183 -7.66 -18.76 4.06
C VAL A 183 -9.06 -19.37 3.97
N ALA A 184 -10.08 -18.58 3.64
CA ALA A 184 -11.45 -19.06 3.49
C ALA A 184 -11.61 -20.06 2.33
N LEU A 185 -10.88 -19.87 1.22
CA LEU A 185 -10.88 -20.81 0.10
C LEU A 185 -10.17 -22.12 0.46
N ILE A 186 -9.02 -22.07 1.10
CA ILE A 186 -8.30 -23.27 1.57
C ILE A 186 -9.20 -24.08 2.49
N ALA A 187 -9.86 -23.43 3.45
CA ALA A 187 -10.76 -24.09 4.39
C ALA A 187 -12.02 -24.72 3.74
N ARG A 188 -12.37 -24.33 2.51
CA ARG A 188 -13.50 -24.92 1.75
C ARG A 188 -13.09 -26.07 0.84
N LEU A 189 -11.82 -26.12 0.46
CA LEU A 189 -11.28 -27.10 -0.49
C LEU A 189 -10.62 -28.30 0.22
N MET A 190 -10.37 -28.18 1.52
CA MET A 190 -9.93 -29.25 2.40
C MET A 190 -11.12 -29.86 3.14
#